data_AF-A0AAU6WRX0-F1
#
_entry.id   AF-A0AAU6WRX0-F1
#
_cell.length_a   1.000
_cell.length_b   1.000
_cell.length_c   1.000
_cell.angle_alpha   90.00
_cell.angle_beta   90.00
_cell.angle_gamma   90.00
#
_symmetry.space_group_name_H-M   'P 1'
#
loop_
_entity.id
_entity.type
_entity.pdbx_description
1 polymer ?
#
loop_
_entity_poly.entity_id
_entity_poly.type
_entity_poly.pdbx_seq_one_letter_code
_entity_poly.pdbx_strand_id
1 'polypeptide(L)'
;MTSQMLLRFREDVIKLNPKRVIILGGTNDIAENQGPISLDKVFGNIVSMAELAKANNIKVVLCSVLPAYDFGWRKDMHPADKVIALNKMIEAYAKKHNIPYVDYHSQMKDSRNGLDKIYTEDEIHPTEKGYEKMEGILMKKLGKI
;
A
#
# COMPACT_ATOMS: atom_id res chain seq x y z
N MET A 1 -5.88 0.76 -8.92
CA MET A 1 -6.32 -0.61 -8.67
C MET A 1 -5.14 -1.56 -8.75
N THR A 2 -5.04 -2.51 -7.83
CA THR A 2 -3.97 -3.53 -7.81
C THR A 2 -4.00 -4.44 -9.04
N SER A 3 -5.19 -4.68 -9.62
CA SER A 3 -5.35 -5.42 -10.88
C SER A 3 -4.58 -4.77 -12.05
N GLN A 4 -4.71 -3.46 -12.20
CA GLN A 4 -4.00 -2.69 -13.22
C GLN A 4 -2.51 -2.58 -12.91
N MET A 5 -2.12 -2.45 -11.63
CA MET A 5 -0.71 -2.51 -11.23
C MET A 5 -0.07 -3.85 -11.63
N LEU A 6 -0.76 -4.97 -11.39
CA LEU A 6 -0.30 -6.29 -11.76
C LEU A 6 -0.18 -6.45 -13.28
N LEU A 7 -1.18 -5.98 -14.04
CA LEU A 7 -1.18 -6.03 -15.51
C LEU A 7 0.05 -5.32 -16.11
N ARG A 8 0.37 -4.11 -15.61
CA ARG A 8 1.51 -3.32 -16.10
C ARG A 8 2.84 -3.64 -15.42
N PHE A 9 2.87 -4.53 -14.42
CA PHE A 9 4.06 -4.82 -13.60
C PHE A 9 5.25 -5.32 -14.43
N ARG A 10 4.98 -6.04 -15.52
CA ARG A 10 6.04 -6.49 -16.43
C ARG A 10 6.73 -5.33 -17.13
N GLU A 11 5.96 -4.40 -17.68
CA GLU A 11 6.47 -3.26 -18.43
C GLU A 11 7.14 -2.23 -17.50
N ASP A 12 6.47 -1.89 -16.40
CA ASP A 12 6.86 -0.75 -15.55
C ASP A 12 7.81 -1.13 -14.41
N VAL A 13 8.07 -2.43 -14.19
CA VAL A 13 8.97 -2.89 -13.13
C VAL A 13 9.96 -3.91 -13.66
N ILE A 14 9.50 -5.04 -14.20
CA ILE A 14 10.41 -6.13 -14.58
C ILE A 14 11.36 -5.72 -15.70
N LYS A 15 10.85 -5.11 -16.78
CA LYS A 15 11.69 -4.67 -17.92
C LYS A 15 12.69 -3.58 -17.53
N LEU A 16 12.41 -2.78 -16.51
CA LEU A 16 13.33 -1.77 -16.00
C LEU A 16 14.45 -2.37 -15.14
N ASN A 17 14.36 -3.65 -14.78
CA ASN A 17 15.35 -4.40 -13.99
C ASN A 17 15.87 -3.65 -12.75
N PRO A 18 15.00 -3.11 -11.87
CA PRO A 18 15.44 -2.37 -10.70
C PRO A 18 16.06 -3.31 -9.66
N LYS A 19 16.97 -2.77 -8.83
CA LYS A 19 17.50 -3.52 -7.67
C LYS A 19 16.40 -3.85 -6.65
N ARG A 20 15.38 -2.99 -6.55
CA ARG A 20 14.30 -3.10 -5.58
C ARG A 20 13.03 -2.43 -6.11
N VAL A 21 11.87 -3.01 -5.79
CA VAL A 21 10.55 -2.41 -5.98
C VAL A 21 9.88 -2.18 -4.62
N ILE A 22 9.24 -1.02 -4.47
CA ILE A 22 8.44 -0.67 -3.29
C ILE A 22 6.99 -0.67 -3.73
N ILE A 23 6.15 -1.48 -3.10
CA ILE A 23 4.76 -1.69 -3.50
C ILE A 23 3.83 -1.09 -2.44
N LEU A 24 3.11 -0.04 -2.83
CA LEU A 24 2.01 0.58 -2.10
C LEU A 24 0.78 0.56 -3.00
N GLY A 25 -0.27 -0.17 -2.62
CA GLY A 25 -1.50 -0.27 -3.39
C GLY A 25 -2.62 -0.94 -2.59
N GLY A 26 -3.87 -0.59 -2.89
CA GLY A 26 -5.07 -1.15 -2.25
C GLY A 26 -6.18 -0.13 -1.98
N THR A 27 -5.85 1.15 -1.74
CA THR A 27 -6.86 2.20 -1.42
C THR A 27 -7.96 2.29 -2.48
N ASN A 28 -7.57 2.37 -3.74
CA ASN A 28 -8.53 2.45 -4.87
C ASN A 28 -9.37 1.19 -5.03
N ASP A 29 -8.84 0.04 -4.62
CA ASP A 29 -9.54 -1.23 -4.66
C ASP A 29 -10.61 -1.28 -3.56
N ILE A 30 -10.29 -0.77 -2.36
CA ILE A 30 -11.24 -0.59 -1.26
C ILE A 30 -12.32 0.44 -1.62
N ALA A 31 -11.96 1.49 -2.37
CA ALA A 31 -12.91 2.44 -2.95
C ALA A 31 -13.73 1.86 -4.11
N GLU A 32 -13.45 0.62 -4.53
CA GLU A 32 -14.13 -0.09 -5.62
C GLU A 32 -14.17 0.71 -6.93
N ASN A 33 -13.10 1.44 -7.27
CA ASN A 33 -13.06 2.33 -8.44
C ASN A 33 -13.24 1.58 -9.78
N GLN A 34 -13.09 0.24 -9.81
CA GLN A 34 -13.39 -0.62 -10.96
C GLN A 34 -14.46 -1.68 -10.63
N GLY A 35 -15.33 -1.36 -9.67
CA GLY A 35 -16.37 -2.26 -9.18
C GLY A 35 -15.93 -3.11 -7.99
N PRO A 36 -16.86 -3.92 -7.45
CA PRO A 36 -16.63 -4.70 -6.24
C PRO A 36 -15.49 -5.71 -6.37
N ILE A 37 -14.63 -5.76 -5.35
CA ILE A 37 -13.51 -6.69 -5.26
C ILE A 37 -13.31 -7.12 -3.80
N SER A 38 -13.06 -8.40 -3.56
CA SER A 38 -12.76 -8.90 -2.22
C SER A 38 -11.34 -8.55 -1.80
N LEU A 39 -11.11 -8.34 -0.49
CA LEU A 39 -9.77 -8.10 0.03
C LEU A 39 -8.79 -9.23 -0.30
N ASP A 40 -9.25 -10.48 -0.36
CA ASP A 40 -8.44 -11.62 -0.80
C ASP A 40 -7.91 -11.46 -2.24
N LYS A 41 -8.73 -10.93 -3.15
CA LYS A 41 -8.28 -10.65 -4.54
C LYS A 41 -7.30 -9.49 -4.59
N VAL A 42 -7.53 -8.43 -3.81
CA VAL A 42 -6.59 -7.29 -3.71
C VAL A 42 -5.24 -7.76 -3.16
N PHE A 43 -5.27 -8.52 -2.06
CA PHE A 43 -4.09 -9.12 -1.46
C PHE A 43 -3.40 -10.10 -2.44
N GLY A 44 -4.16 -10.95 -3.13
CA GLY A 44 -3.65 -11.86 -4.15
C GLY A 44 -2.87 -11.14 -5.25
N ASN A 45 -3.37 -10.00 -5.75
CA ASN A 45 -2.65 -9.19 -6.73
C ASN A 45 -1.30 -8.68 -6.18
N ILE A 46 -1.26 -8.25 -4.91
CA ILE A 46 -0.03 -7.79 -4.25
C ILE A 46 0.97 -8.95 -4.09
N VAL A 47 0.49 -10.13 -3.69
CA VAL A 47 1.30 -11.36 -3.60
C VAL A 47 1.88 -11.71 -4.97
N SER A 48 1.07 -11.71 -6.02
CA SER A 48 1.54 -12.00 -7.38
C SER A 48 2.60 -11.01 -7.86
N MET A 49 2.44 -9.70 -7.61
CA MET A 49 3.49 -8.71 -7.91
C MET A 49 4.78 -8.98 -7.13
N ALA A 50 4.69 -9.35 -5.85
CA ALA A 50 5.86 -9.69 -5.04
C ALA A 50 6.58 -10.96 -5.53
N GLU A 51 5.83 -11.99 -5.92
CA GLU A 51 6.38 -13.24 -6.48
C GLU A 51 7.03 -13.02 -7.84
N LEU A 52 6.37 -12.25 -8.72
CA LEU A 52 6.91 -11.86 -10.01
C LEU A 52 8.23 -11.08 -9.87
N ALA A 53 8.30 -10.13 -8.94
CA ALA A 53 9.54 -9.41 -8.66
C ALA A 53 10.65 -10.35 -8.18
N LYS A 54 10.35 -11.23 -7.21
CA LYS A 54 11.32 -12.22 -6.69
C LYS A 54 11.83 -13.16 -7.78
N ALA A 55 10.95 -13.65 -8.65
CA ALA A 55 11.31 -14.53 -9.78
C ALA A 55 12.25 -13.85 -10.79
N ASN A 56 12.27 -12.51 -10.83
CA ASN A 56 13.15 -11.71 -11.67
C ASN A 56 14.33 -11.10 -10.89
N ASN A 57 14.67 -11.65 -9.72
CA ASN A 57 15.76 -11.18 -8.85
C ASN A 57 15.64 -9.72 -8.37
N ILE A 58 14.41 -9.19 -8.32
CA ILE A 58 14.11 -7.84 -7.82
C ILE A 58 13.75 -7.93 -6.34
N LYS A 59 14.46 -7.19 -5.48
CA LYS A 59 14.13 -7.13 -4.05
C LYS A 59 12.76 -6.45 -3.85
N VAL A 60 11.91 -7.02 -3.01
CA VAL A 60 10.58 -6.45 -2.74
C VAL A 60 10.59 -5.71 -1.41
N VAL A 61 9.87 -4.60 -1.33
CA VAL A 61 9.46 -3.95 -0.09
C VAL A 61 7.94 -3.74 -0.17
N LEU A 62 7.22 -4.17 0.86
CA LEU A 62 5.76 -4.01 0.94
C LEU A 62 5.42 -2.87 1.90
N CYS A 63 4.49 -2.02 1.50
CA CYS A 63 4.00 -0.93 2.32
C CYS A 63 2.60 -1.26 2.86
N SER A 64 2.31 -0.78 4.07
CA SER A 64 0.92 -0.64 4.51
C SER A 64 0.17 0.31 3.57
N VAL A 65 -1.06 -0.03 3.20
CA VAL A 65 -2.03 0.94 2.68
C VAL A 65 -2.22 2.06 3.70
N LEU A 66 -2.26 3.31 3.23
CA LEU A 66 -2.45 4.47 4.11
C LEU A 66 -3.80 4.42 4.82
N PRO A 67 -3.92 5.06 5.99
CA PRO A 67 -5.20 5.22 6.68
C PRO A 67 -6.20 5.97 5.78
N ALA A 68 -7.48 5.65 5.92
CA ALA A 68 -8.56 6.29 5.18
C ALA A 68 -9.84 6.16 6.02
N TYR A 69 -10.54 7.27 6.24
CA TYR A 69 -11.79 7.27 7.02
C TYR A 69 -13.03 7.26 6.12
N ASP A 70 -13.01 8.04 5.04
CA ASP A 70 -14.00 8.00 3.97
C ASP A 70 -13.37 8.47 2.64
N PHE A 71 -14.08 8.30 1.52
CA PHE A 71 -13.65 8.81 0.22
C PHE A 71 -14.53 9.99 -0.22
N GLY A 72 -13.93 11.17 -0.43
CA GLY A 72 -14.70 12.36 -0.83
C GLY A 72 -15.53 12.17 -2.11
N TRP A 73 -15.04 11.36 -3.05
CA TRP A 73 -15.73 11.04 -4.31
C TRP A 73 -16.70 9.85 -4.22
N ARG A 74 -16.65 9.08 -3.12
CA ARG A 74 -17.49 7.89 -2.89
C ARG A 74 -17.70 7.67 -1.39
N LYS A 75 -18.63 8.45 -0.85
CA LYS A 75 -18.94 8.52 0.58
C LYS A 75 -19.52 7.22 1.14
N ASP A 76 -19.52 7.11 2.46
CA ASP A 76 -20.15 6.03 3.24
C ASP A 76 -19.57 4.63 2.95
N MET A 77 -18.31 4.57 2.50
CA MET A 77 -17.63 3.32 2.19
C MET A 77 -17.00 2.65 3.42
N HIS A 78 -16.88 3.39 4.52
CA HIS A 78 -16.24 2.98 5.78
C HIS A 78 -14.91 2.20 5.59
N PRO A 79 -13.92 2.76 4.85
CA PRO A 79 -12.70 2.05 4.47
C PRO A 79 -11.78 1.65 5.62
N ALA A 80 -11.84 2.30 6.78
CA ALA A 80 -10.89 2.13 7.88
C ALA A 80 -10.63 0.66 8.26
N ASP A 81 -11.70 -0.12 8.49
CA ASP A 81 -11.56 -1.53 8.89
C ASP A 81 -11.04 -2.41 7.75
N LYS A 82 -11.43 -2.11 6.50
CA LYS A 82 -10.93 -2.80 5.31
C LYS A 82 -9.43 -2.55 5.10
N VAL A 83 -8.97 -1.32 5.33
CA VAL A 83 -7.56 -0.95 5.29
C VAL A 83 -6.78 -1.72 6.36
N ILE A 84 -7.26 -1.75 7.60
CA ILE A 84 -6.62 -2.49 8.70
C ILE A 84 -6.55 -3.99 8.37
N ALA A 85 -7.65 -4.58 7.88
CA ALA A 85 -7.69 -6.00 7.53
C ALA A 85 -6.68 -6.34 6.42
N LEU A 86 -6.66 -5.55 5.33
CA LEU A 86 -5.70 -5.73 4.24
C LEU A 86 -4.25 -5.56 4.72
N ASN A 87 -3.98 -4.56 5.56
CA ASN A 87 -2.64 -4.34 6.11
C ASN A 87 -2.15 -5.52 6.97
N LYS A 88 -3.03 -6.14 7.77
CA LYS A 88 -2.69 -7.36 8.51
C LYS A 88 -2.29 -8.51 7.59
N MET A 89 -3.00 -8.69 6.46
CA MET A 89 -2.67 -9.72 5.46
C MET A 89 -1.30 -9.45 4.83
N ILE A 90 -1.05 -8.20 4.42
CA ILE A 90 0.23 -7.77 3.82
C ILE A 90 1.38 -7.95 4.80
N GLU A 91 1.23 -7.50 6.06
CA GLU A 91 2.26 -7.62 7.08
C GLU A 91 2.57 -9.09 7.41
N ALA A 92 1.55 -9.94 7.55
CA ALA A 92 1.72 -11.37 7.81
C ALA A 92 2.48 -12.05 6.67
N TYR A 93 2.14 -11.74 5.41
CA TYR A 93 2.87 -12.24 4.24
C TYR A 93 4.31 -11.74 4.22
N ALA A 94 4.52 -10.45 4.46
CA ALA A 94 5.86 -9.86 4.49
C ALA A 94 6.74 -10.55 5.55
N LYS A 95 6.21 -10.76 6.76
CA LYS A 95 6.90 -11.47 7.85
C LYS A 95 7.22 -12.91 7.47
N LYS A 96 6.25 -13.67 6.97
CA LYS A 96 6.44 -15.08 6.58
C LYS A 96 7.52 -15.27 5.51
N HIS A 97 7.63 -14.31 4.60
CA HIS A 97 8.53 -14.40 3.44
C HIS A 97 9.79 -13.53 3.57
N ASN A 98 10.10 -13.04 4.78
CA ASN A 98 11.23 -12.17 5.08
C ASN A 98 11.34 -10.94 4.15
N ILE A 99 10.19 -10.36 3.79
CA ILE A 99 10.08 -9.15 2.98
C ILE A 99 10.02 -7.94 3.94
N PRO A 100 10.82 -6.89 3.73
CA PRO A 100 10.70 -5.66 4.51
C PRO A 100 9.29 -5.05 4.38
N TYR A 101 8.68 -4.78 5.53
CA TYR A 101 7.39 -4.09 5.65
C TYR A 101 7.58 -2.64 6.13
N VAL A 102 7.00 -1.69 5.41
CA VAL A 102 6.97 -0.26 5.73
C VAL A 102 5.59 0.10 6.26
N ASP A 103 5.51 0.39 7.56
CA ASP A 103 4.26 0.71 8.24
C ASP A 103 4.01 2.22 8.25
N TYR A 104 3.39 2.72 7.19
CA TYR A 104 2.85 4.08 7.12
C TYR A 104 1.58 4.21 7.97
N HIS A 105 0.73 3.18 7.98
CA HIS A 105 -0.59 3.23 8.57
C HIS A 105 -0.55 3.59 10.06
N SER A 106 0.23 2.85 10.87
CA SER A 106 0.31 3.14 12.31
C SER A 106 0.92 4.51 12.62
N GLN A 107 1.76 5.03 11.72
CA GLN A 107 2.52 6.26 11.93
C GLN A 107 1.83 7.51 11.39
N MET A 108 0.72 7.37 10.66
CA MET A 108 0.03 8.48 10.01
C MET A 108 -1.48 8.53 10.32
N LYS A 109 -2.00 7.61 11.12
CA LYS A 109 -3.43 7.55 11.43
C LYS A 109 -3.86 8.52 12.54
N ASP A 110 -5.08 9.03 12.44
CA ASP A 110 -5.79 9.68 13.54
C ASP A 110 -6.48 8.66 14.47
N SER A 111 -7.21 9.15 15.47
CA SER A 111 -7.97 8.31 16.41
C SER A 111 -9.13 7.54 15.78
N ARG A 112 -9.56 7.91 14.57
CA ARG A 112 -10.63 7.26 13.81
C ARG A 112 -10.08 6.23 12.80
N ASN A 113 -8.77 6.03 12.78
CA ASN A 113 -8.05 5.28 11.75
C ASN A 113 -8.16 5.89 10.33
N GLY A 114 -8.45 7.19 10.25
CA GLY A 114 -8.28 8.00 9.05
C GLY A 114 -6.87 8.55 8.93
N LEU A 115 -6.53 9.16 7.80
CA LEU A 115 -5.26 9.85 7.65
C LEU A 115 -5.31 11.15 8.47
N ASP A 116 -4.33 11.37 9.35
CA ASP A 116 -4.30 12.55 10.21
C ASP A 116 -4.35 13.83 9.37
N LYS A 117 -5.19 14.79 9.79
CA LYS A 117 -5.43 16.05 9.09
C LYS A 117 -4.17 16.91 8.91
N ILE A 118 -3.12 16.69 9.71
CA ILE A 118 -1.82 17.32 9.46
C ILE A 118 -1.16 16.83 8.15
N TYR A 119 -1.53 15.64 7.69
CA TYR A 119 -0.97 14.96 6.53
C TYR A 119 -1.90 14.96 5.30
N THR A 120 -3.13 15.46 5.38
CA THR A 120 -4.09 15.40 4.26
C THR A 120 -5.13 16.52 4.31
N GLU A 121 -5.67 16.87 3.15
CA GLU A 121 -6.79 17.81 3.00
C GLU A 121 -8.12 17.10 2.67
N ASP A 122 -8.07 15.85 2.17
CA ASP A 122 -9.22 15.13 1.63
C ASP A 122 -9.45 13.74 2.26
N GLU A 123 -8.80 13.49 3.40
CA GLU A 123 -8.79 12.24 4.17
C GLU A 123 -8.04 11.05 3.52
N ILE A 124 -7.46 11.22 2.32
CA ILE A 124 -6.86 10.11 1.54
C ILE A 124 -5.46 10.44 1.02
N HIS A 125 -5.30 11.58 0.35
CA HIS A 125 -4.09 11.93 -0.35
C HIS A 125 -3.16 12.73 0.57
N PRO A 126 -1.88 12.32 0.69
CA PRO A 126 -0.91 13.07 1.48
C PRO A 126 -0.67 14.47 0.91
N THR A 127 -0.60 15.46 1.80
CA THR A 127 0.01 16.77 1.49
C THR A 127 1.53 16.66 1.45
N GLU A 128 2.23 17.75 1.17
CA GLU A 128 3.70 17.84 1.27
C GLU A 128 4.21 17.30 2.61
N LYS A 129 3.64 17.75 3.73
CA LYS A 129 3.97 17.25 5.08
C LYS A 129 3.70 15.75 5.24
N GLY A 130 2.65 15.25 4.60
CA GLY A 130 2.35 13.82 4.57
C GLY A 130 3.43 13.03 3.82
N TYR A 131 3.89 13.54 2.68
CA TYR A 131 4.99 12.93 1.93
C TYR A 131 6.33 13.00 2.66
N GLU A 132 6.66 14.11 3.31
CA GLU A 132 7.86 14.22 4.17
C GLU A 132 7.85 13.16 5.28
N LYS A 133 6.70 12.96 5.92
CA LYS A 133 6.51 11.90 6.93
C LYS A 133 6.73 10.51 6.32
N MET A 134 6.16 10.24 5.15
CA MET A 134 6.34 8.96 4.45
C MET A 134 7.80 8.72 4.07
N GLU A 135 8.50 9.73 3.55
CA GLU A 135 9.92 9.65 3.21
C GLU A 135 10.75 9.26 4.44
N GLY A 136 10.57 9.96 5.56
CA GLY A 136 11.29 9.64 6.79
C GLY A 136 11.06 8.21 7.28
N ILE A 137 9.84 7.70 7.16
CA ILE A 137 9.49 6.31 7.50
C ILE A 137 10.18 5.32 6.56
N LEU A 138 10.09 5.58 5.25
CA LEU A 138 10.67 4.73 4.21
C LEU A 138 12.19 4.67 4.34
N MET A 139 12.86 5.82 4.41
CA MET A 139 14.31 5.91 4.49
C MET A 139 14.85 5.25 5.75
N LYS A 140 14.16 5.38 6.88
CA LYS A 140 14.50 4.66 8.12
C LYS A 140 14.39 3.14 7.97
N LYS A 141 13.46 2.64 7.14
CA LYS A 141 13.35 1.21 6.85
C LYS A 141 14.44 0.76 5.88
N LEU A 142 14.64 1.51 4.78
CA LEU A 142 15.62 1.18 3.74
C LEU A 142 17.06 1.23 4.24
N GLY A 143 17.40 2.15 5.14
CA GLY A 143 18.74 2.22 5.75
C GLY A 143 19.09 1.01 6.64
N LYS A 144 18.12 0.13 6.92
CA LYS A 144 18.31 -1.09 7.71
C LYS A 144 18.35 -2.38 6.88
N ILE A 145 18.23 -2.30 5.54
CA ILE A 145 18.06 -3.46 4.63
C ILE A 145 18.87 -3.38 3.33
#